data_AF-A0A418XRB0-F1
#
_entry.id   AF-A0A418XRB0-F1
#
_cell.length_a   1.000
_cell.length_b   1.000
_cell.length_c   1.000
_cell.angle_alpha   90.00
_cell.angle_beta   90.00
_cell.angle_gamma   90.00
#
_symmetry.space_group_name_H-M   'P 1'
#
loop_
_entity.id
_entity.type
_entity.pdbx_description
1 polymer ?
#
loop_
_entity_poly.entity_id
_entity_poly.type
_entity_poly.pdbx_seq_one_letter_code
_entity_poly.pdbx_strand_id
1 'polypeptide(L)'
;MRSASLAAFAALAACSGGNDEAANRESVLLSSAPAAGSSAFLVSGDPAGSFGEAFIGSDGNGIMLIENDDLRPAAAYYEVTGNAARRVPAADAALQTSLVAGSATPVNVKPITLAELAGSYAAINRDNAVTNFTLSAEGVISAGASSCRVNGNIRSASTIAGALPLIITLSGCGADDGDYRGYAVKAGEYAPAALRMVGVNRASFIDMLAFR
;
A
#
# COMPACT_ATOMS: atom_id res chain seq x y z
N MET A 1 -1.54 -76.71 2.08
CA MET A 1 -0.49 -75.87 2.70
C MET A 1 -0.52 -74.51 2.05
N ARG A 2 -0.72 -73.44 2.85
CA ARG A 2 -0.35 -72.01 2.60
C ARG A 2 -0.99 -71.31 1.40
N SER A 3 -1.54 -70.10 1.44
CA SER A 3 -1.84 -69.11 2.49
C SER A 3 -2.83 -68.11 1.87
N ALA A 4 -3.74 -67.56 2.66
CA ALA A 4 -4.47 -66.33 2.36
C ALA A 4 -3.59 -65.10 2.64
N SER A 5 -3.84 -63.98 1.95
CA SER A 5 -3.76 -62.61 2.52
C SER A 5 -4.29 -61.57 1.53
N LEU A 6 -5.26 -60.77 2.02
CA LEU A 6 -5.78 -59.53 1.45
C LEU A 6 -4.70 -58.43 1.41
N ALA A 7 -4.75 -57.53 0.42
CA ALA A 7 -4.37 -56.13 0.63
C ALA A 7 -5.14 -55.22 -0.33
N ALA A 8 -5.92 -54.31 0.26
CA ALA A 8 -6.73 -53.31 -0.39
C ALA A 8 -5.86 -52.23 -1.05
N PHE A 9 -6.08 -51.96 -2.34
CA PHE A 9 -5.61 -50.73 -2.97
C PHE A 9 -6.63 -49.62 -2.69
N ALA A 10 -6.23 -48.70 -1.81
CA ALA A 10 -6.90 -47.43 -1.63
C ALA A 10 -6.86 -46.66 -2.95
N ALA A 11 -8.03 -46.40 -3.52
CA ALA A 11 -8.22 -45.44 -4.59
C ALA A 11 -7.96 -44.04 -4.03
N LEU A 12 -6.85 -43.40 -4.42
CA LEU A 12 -6.73 -41.95 -4.32
C LEU A 12 -7.63 -41.33 -5.39
N ALA A 13 -8.84 -40.94 -4.97
CA ALA A 13 -9.63 -39.95 -5.67
C ALA A 13 -8.90 -38.59 -5.55
N ALA A 14 -8.13 -38.23 -6.57
CA ALA A 14 -7.66 -36.85 -6.77
C ALA A 14 -8.82 -36.02 -7.34
N CYS A 15 -9.75 -35.63 -6.46
CA CYS A 15 -10.64 -34.48 -6.66
C CYS A 15 -9.78 -33.20 -6.55
N SER A 16 -9.67 -32.41 -7.61
CA SER A 16 -10.61 -31.37 -8.05
C SER A 16 -10.18 -29.99 -7.56
N GLY A 17 -9.83 -29.13 -8.53
CA GLY A 17 -10.01 -27.68 -8.58
C GLY A 17 -10.03 -26.89 -7.26
N GLY A 18 -9.02 -26.05 -7.08
CA GLY A 18 -8.97 -25.03 -6.05
C GLY A 18 -8.17 -23.82 -6.51
N ASN A 19 -8.78 -23.04 -7.41
CA ASN A 19 -8.61 -21.61 -7.70
C ASN A 19 -7.24 -20.94 -7.48
N ASP A 20 -6.72 -20.43 -8.59
CA ASP A 20 -5.59 -19.54 -8.78
C ASP A 20 -5.67 -18.21 -7.98
N GLU A 21 -5.52 -18.25 -6.65
CA GLU A 21 -5.33 -17.03 -5.83
C GLU A 21 -4.00 -17.01 -5.03
N ALA A 22 -3.17 -18.06 -5.14
CA ALA A 22 -1.87 -18.15 -4.48
C ALA A 22 -0.69 -17.70 -5.37
N ALA A 23 -0.83 -17.74 -6.70
CA ALA A 23 0.30 -17.61 -7.63
C ALA A 23 0.89 -16.19 -7.76
N ASN A 24 0.28 -15.16 -7.16
CA ASN A 24 0.75 -13.77 -7.28
C ASN A 24 1.31 -13.19 -5.96
N ARG A 25 1.47 -14.01 -4.93
CA ARG A 25 2.16 -13.65 -3.67
C ARG A 25 3.59 -14.17 -3.58
N GLU A 26 4.02 -15.01 -4.53
CA GLU A 26 5.30 -15.73 -4.45
C GLU A 26 6.45 -15.08 -5.21
N SER A 27 6.25 -13.94 -5.88
CA SER A 27 7.30 -13.32 -6.69
C SER A 27 8.19 -12.33 -5.95
N VAL A 28 7.89 -11.96 -4.70
CA VAL A 28 8.74 -11.02 -3.95
C VAL A 28 9.12 -11.56 -2.59
N LEU A 29 10.41 -11.87 -2.44
CA LEU A 29 11.00 -12.20 -1.15
C LEU A 29 11.56 -10.92 -0.52
N LEU A 30 10.99 -10.50 0.62
CA LEU A 30 11.60 -9.51 1.49
C LEU A 30 12.57 -10.23 2.43
N SER A 31 13.87 -10.06 2.21
CA SER A 31 14.89 -10.70 3.07
C SER A 31 14.95 -10.12 4.48
N SER A 32 14.34 -8.96 4.70
CA SER A 32 14.14 -8.33 6.00
C SER A 32 12.81 -7.56 5.97
N ALA A 33 11.94 -7.81 6.94
CA ALA A 33 10.75 -7.00 7.11
C ALA A 33 11.12 -5.68 7.78
N PRO A 34 10.56 -4.53 7.35
CA PRO A 34 10.69 -3.29 8.11
C PRO A 34 10.14 -3.45 9.52
N ALA A 35 10.84 -2.84 10.48
CA ALA A 35 10.38 -2.82 11.87
C ALA A 35 9.10 -1.97 12.01
N ALA A 36 8.32 -2.22 13.06
CA ALA A 36 7.19 -1.37 13.41
C ALA A 36 7.64 0.09 13.59
N GLY A 37 6.85 1.02 13.07
CA GLY A 37 7.19 2.45 13.00
C GLY A 37 7.14 2.97 11.57
N SER A 38 7.58 4.22 11.40
CA SER A 38 7.68 4.88 10.10
C SER A 38 9.12 5.26 9.82
N SER A 39 9.65 4.85 8.68
CA SER A 39 11.05 5.05 8.33
C SER A 39 11.26 5.19 6.83
N ALA A 40 12.16 6.07 6.43
CA ALA A 40 12.79 6.03 5.12
C ALA A 40 13.98 5.06 5.16
N PHE A 41 14.32 4.44 4.02
CA PHE A 41 15.39 3.46 3.93
C PHE A 41 15.92 3.37 2.51
N LEU A 42 17.09 2.75 2.37
CA LEU A 42 17.60 2.31 1.08
C LEU A 42 17.17 0.87 0.81
N VAL A 43 16.77 0.60 -0.44
CA VAL A 43 16.38 -0.72 -0.92
C VAL A 43 17.30 -1.17 -2.04
N SER A 44 17.53 -2.47 -2.13
CA SER A 44 18.23 -3.09 -3.25
C SER A 44 17.37 -4.19 -3.87
N GLY A 45 17.51 -4.36 -5.18
CA GLY A 45 16.87 -5.44 -5.93
C GLY A 45 15.49 -5.12 -6.50
N ASP A 46 14.89 -3.96 -6.22
CA ASP A 46 13.64 -3.52 -6.88
C ASP A 46 13.94 -2.56 -8.05
N PRO A 47 13.45 -2.82 -9.28
CA PRO A 47 13.64 -1.91 -10.42
C PRO A 47 12.89 -0.57 -10.28
N ALA A 48 11.95 -0.43 -9.33
CA ALA A 48 11.24 0.82 -9.06
C ALA A 48 12.15 1.91 -8.49
N GLY A 49 13.26 1.54 -7.83
CA GLY A 49 14.18 2.51 -7.26
C GLY A 49 15.03 1.94 -6.13
N SER A 50 15.87 2.80 -5.57
CA SER A 50 16.78 2.47 -4.45
C SER A 50 16.42 3.13 -3.13
N PHE A 51 15.37 3.95 -3.11
CA PHE A 51 14.85 4.60 -1.91
C PHE A 51 13.44 4.11 -1.60
N GLY A 52 13.06 4.10 -0.33
CA GLY A 52 11.68 3.86 0.03
C GLY A 52 11.30 4.40 1.39
N GLU A 53 10.00 4.49 1.61
CA GLU A 53 9.37 4.82 2.89
C GLU A 53 8.50 3.64 3.34
N ALA A 54 8.52 3.35 4.64
CA ALA A 54 7.73 2.30 5.26
C ALA A 54 6.87 2.91 6.35
N PHE A 55 5.63 2.45 6.42
CA PHE A 55 4.67 2.77 7.47
C PHE A 55 4.12 1.45 7.99
N ILE A 56 4.68 0.95 9.10
CA ILE A 56 4.40 -0.37 9.65
C ILE A 56 3.78 -0.23 11.03
N GLY A 57 2.64 -0.88 11.22
CA GLY A 57 1.92 -0.88 12.48
C GLY A 57 2.58 -1.77 13.53
N SER A 58 2.12 -1.62 14.77
CA SER A 58 2.55 -2.50 15.87
C SER A 58 2.16 -3.97 15.68
N ASP A 59 1.23 -4.25 14.77
CA ASP A 59 0.79 -5.57 14.34
C ASP A 59 1.66 -6.18 13.22
N GLY A 60 2.68 -5.45 12.75
CA GLY A 60 3.57 -5.89 11.67
C GLY A 60 2.93 -5.79 10.27
N ASN A 61 1.75 -5.19 10.16
CA ASN A 61 1.09 -4.91 8.89
C ASN A 61 1.33 -3.46 8.50
N GLY A 62 1.33 -3.17 7.20
CA GLY A 62 1.50 -1.80 6.75
C GLY A 62 1.84 -1.71 5.29
N ILE A 63 2.55 -0.66 4.93
CA ILE A 63 2.91 -0.38 3.55
C ILE A 63 4.38 -0.01 3.42
N MET A 64 4.94 -0.31 2.25
CA MET A 64 6.17 0.31 1.80
C MET A 64 5.94 0.95 0.44
N LEU A 65 6.59 2.08 0.20
CA LEU A 65 6.59 2.81 -1.06
C LEU A 65 8.02 2.84 -1.54
N ILE A 66 8.26 2.36 -2.76
CA ILE A 66 9.58 2.45 -3.39
C ILE A 66 9.55 3.61 -4.36
N GLU A 67 10.49 4.52 -4.15
CA GLU A 67 10.61 5.77 -4.89
C GLU A 67 11.92 5.79 -5.66
N ASN A 68 11.88 6.51 -6.76
CA ASN A 68 12.94 6.52 -7.75
C ASN A 68 14.07 7.46 -7.31
N ASP A 69 13.72 8.56 -6.62
CA ASP A 69 14.57 9.61 -6.03
C ASP A 69 13.72 10.53 -5.11
N ASP A 70 14.37 11.35 -4.26
CA ASP A 70 13.78 12.23 -3.24
C ASP A 70 12.43 12.86 -3.64
N LEU A 71 11.35 12.43 -2.96
CA LEU A 71 10.00 13.03 -2.99
C LEU A 71 9.27 12.93 -4.34
N ARG A 72 9.68 12.03 -5.24
CA ARG A 72 8.86 11.68 -6.41
C ARG A 72 7.73 10.74 -6.00
N PRO A 73 6.59 10.75 -6.72
CA PRO A 73 5.57 9.73 -6.54
C PRO A 73 6.21 8.34 -6.63
N ALA A 74 5.81 7.44 -5.73
CA ALA A 74 6.34 6.11 -5.70
C ALA A 74 6.08 5.39 -7.04
N ALA A 75 7.04 4.54 -7.42
CA ALA A 75 6.95 3.67 -8.59
C ALA A 75 6.51 2.25 -8.24
N ALA A 76 6.64 1.85 -6.98
CA ALA A 76 6.02 0.62 -6.48
C ALA A 76 5.43 0.80 -5.09
N TYR A 77 4.34 0.07 -4.86
CA TYR A 77 3.65 -0.03 -3.59
C TYR A 77 3.74 -1.47 -3.09
N TYR A 78 4.01 -1.63 -1.81
CA TYR A 78 4.02 -2.92 -1.13
C TYR A 78 2.94 -2.94 -0.04
N GLU A 79 2.01 -3.90 -0.09
CA GLU A 79 1.24 -4.28 1.09
C GLU A 79 2.08 -5.25 1.92
N VAL A 80 2.43 -4.88 3.15
CA VAL A 80 3.17 -5.75 4.08
C VAL A 80 2.19 -6.41 5.04
N THR A 81 2.31 -7.73 5.21
CA THR A 81 1.52 -8.54 6.14
C THR A 81 2.44 -9.49 6.91
N GLY A 82 2.93 -9.04 8.07
CA GLY A 82 3.95 -9.75 8.84
C GLY A 82 5.22 -9.95 8.01
N ASN A 83 5.53 -11.20 7.66
CA ASN A 83 6.73 -11.57 6.89
C ASN A 83 6.49 -11.67 5.37
N ALA A 84 5.27 -11.39 4.91
CA ALA A 84 4.93 -11.43 3.49
C ALA A 84 4.68 -10.02 2.95
N ALA A 85 4.91 -9.82 1.66
CA ALA A 85 4.49 -8.59 1.00
C ALA A 85 3.97 -8.82 -0.42
N ARG A 86 3.00 -7.99 -0.82
CA ARG A 86 2.50 -7.92 -2.20
C ARG A 86 2.95 -6.62 -2.85
N ARG A 87 3.76 -6.71 -3.90
CA ARG A 87 4.17 -5.58 -4.74
C ARG A 87 3.12 -5.24 -5.79
N VAL A 88 2.86 -3.95 -5.99
CA VAL A 88 2.00 -3.40 -7.05
C VAL A 88 2.74 -2.25 -7.75
N PRO A 89 2.88 -2.27 -9.09
CA PRO A 89 2.52 -3.38 -9.98
C PRO A 89 3.24 -4.69 -9.64
N ALA A 90 2.66 -5.83 -10.02
CA ALA A 90 3.35 -7.11 -9.87
C ALA A 90 4.66 -7.10 -10.68
N ALA A 91 5.69 -7.80 -10.19
CA ALA A 91 6.93 -7.96 -10.94
C ALA A 91 6.75 -8.97 -12.08
N ASP A 92 7.36 -8.71 -13.23
CA ASP A 92 7.28 -9.59 -14.42
C ASP A 92 8.11 -10.88 -14.27
N ALA A 93 8.95 -10.96 -13.24
CA ALA A 93 9.78 -12.11 -12.89
C ALA A 93 9.98 -12.17 -11.36
N ALA A 94 10.54 -13.27 -10.88
CA ALA A 94 10.92 -13.41 -9.48
C ALA A 94 11.88 -12.29 -9.06
N LEU A 95 11.51 -11.59 -7.99
CA LEU A 95 12.17 -10.41 -7.46
C LEU A 95 12.69 -10.70 -6.05
N GLN A 96 13.96 -10.42 -5.81
CA GLN A 96 14.53 -10.43 -4.46
C GLN A 96 14.78 -8.99 -4.04
N THR A 97 14.04 -8.53 -3.03
CA THR A 97 14.12 -7.16 -2.54
C THR A 97 14.65 -7.18 -1.11
N SER A 98 15.66 -6.34 -0.83
CA SER A 98 16.31 -6.27 0.48
C SER A 98 16.46 -4.84 0.96
N LEU A 99 16.09 -4.60 2.22
CA LEU A 99 16.38 -3.33 2.89
C LEU A 99 17.86 -3.30 3.26
N VAL A 100 18.56 -2.24 2.86
CA VAL A 100 19.98 -2.06 3.15
C VAL A 100 20.16 -1.88 4.66
N ALA A 101 20.93 -2.77 5.28
CA ALA A 101 21.15 -2.78 6.72
C ALA A 101 21.69 -1.43 7.23
N GLY A 102 21.09 -0.89 8.29
CA GLY A 102 21.50 0.37 8.91
C GLY A 102 21.11 1.64 8.13
N SER A 103 20.41 1.53 7.00
CA SER A 103 19.96 2.70 6.23
C SER A 103 18.68 3.35 6.74
N ALA A 104 17.97 2.70 7.68
CA ALA A 104 16.67 3.16 8.14
C ALA A 104 16.78 4.45 8.97
N THR A 105 16.10 5.49 8.51
CA THR A 105 15.98 6.78 9.22
C THR A 105 14.52 7.02 9.59
N PRO A 106 14.19 7.36 10.85
CA PRO A 106 12.81 7.64 11.25
C PRO A 106 12.20 8.77 10.42
N VAL A 107 10.96 8.58 9.97
CA VAL A 107 10.13 9.63 9.38
C VAL A 107 9.43 10.38 10.51
N ASN A 108 9.40 11.71 10.44
CA ASN A 108 8.74 12.56 11.43
C ASN A 108 7.21 12.56 11.24
N VAL A 109 6.60 11.41 11.50
CA VAL A 109 5.15 11.24 11.49
C VAL A 109 4.51 12.00 12.65
N LYS A 110 3.37 12.64 12.37
CA LYS A 110 2.60 13.38 13.37
C LYS A 110 1.32 12.61 13.68
N PRO A 111 0.90 12.52 14.96
CA PRO A 111 -0.44 12.06 15.28
C PRO A 111 -1.49 12.85 14.48
N ILE A 112 -2.54 12.16 14.05
CA ILE A 112 -3.62 12.74 13.25
C ILE A 112 -4.95 12.44 13.91
N THR A 113 -5.82 13.44 13.96
CA THR A 113 -7.25 13.22 14.20
C THR A 113 -8.05 13.58 12.94
N LEU A 114 -9.21 12.96 12.74
CA LEU A 114 -10.08 13.28 11.59
C LEU A 114 -10.54 14.74 11.62
N ALA A 115 -10.82 15.29 12.81
CA ALA A 115 -11.18 16.69 12.98
C ALA A 115 -10.08 17.65 12.50
N GLU A 116 -8.81 17.33 12.76
CA GLU A 116 -7.69 18.13 12.26
C GLU A 116 -7.54 18.08 10.75
N LEU A 117 -7.98 17.00 10.10
CA LEU A 117 -7.94 16.86 8.65
C LEU A 117 -9.14 17.51 7.94
N ALA A 118 -10.18 17.95 8.65
CA ALA A 118 -11.33 18.56 8.01
C ALA A 118 -10.94 19.81 7.19
N GLY A 119 -11.48 19.94 5.98
CA GLY A 119 -11.17 21.08 5.11
C GLY A 119 -11.43 20.83 3.62
N SER A 120 -11.04 21.80 2.81
CA SER A 120 -10.99 21.66 1.34
C SER A 120 -9.56 21.38 0.92
N TYR A 121 -9.41 20.56 -0.13
CA TYR A 121 -8.12 20.12 -0.62
C TYR A 121 -8.06 20.12 -2.14
N ALA A 122 -6.88 20.42 -2.65
CA ALA A 122 -6.44 20.04 -3.99
C ALA A 122 -5.37 18.95 -3.84
N ALA A 123 -5.56 17.80 -4.48
CA ALA A 123 -4.57 16.73 -4.50
C ALA A 123 -3.98 16.54 -5.90
N ILE A 124 -2.67 16.30 -5.94
CA ILE A 124 -1.90 16.02 -7.16
C ILE A 124 -1.51 14.55 -7.12
N ASN A 125 -1.91 13.78 -8.12
CA ASN A 125 -1.57 12.37 -8.28
C ASN A 125 -0.27 12.18 -9.08
N ARG A 126 0.25 10.95 -9.17
CA ARG A 126 1.54 10.67 -9.84
C ARG A 126 1.60 11.11 -11.29
N ASP A 127 0.47 11.05 -11.97
CA ASP A 127 0.31 11.43 -13.37
C ASP A 127 0.12 12.96 -13.55
N ASN A 128 0.23 13.71 -12.45
CA ASN A 128 -0.07 15.13 -12.31
C ASN A 128 -1.55 15.48 -12.50
N ALA A 129 -2.46 14.50 -12.47
CA ALA A 129 -3.89 14.79 -12.40
C ALA A 129 -4.22 15.50 -11.08
N VAL A 130 -5.02 16.56 -11.18
CA VAL A 130 -5.47 17.34 -10.02
C VAL A 130 -6.91 17.00 -9.73
N THR A 131 -7.20 16.67 -8.47
CA THR A 131 -8.56 16.48 -7.96
C THR A 131 -8.82 17.42 -6.79
N ASN A 132 -10.01 18.02 -6.78
CA ASN A 132 -10.47 18.84 -5.66
C ASN A 132 -11.47 18.04 -4.83
N PHE A 133 -11.40 18.13 -3.51
CA PHE A 133 -12.35 17.48 -2.62
C PHE A 133 -12.49 18.19 -1.28
N THR A 134 -13.54 17.85 -0.55
CA THR A 134 -13.68 18.21 0.86
C THR A 134 -13.53 16.97 1.73
N LEU A 135 -12.96 17.16 2.92
CA LEU A 135 -12.85 16.16 3.96
C LEU A 135 -13.62 16.65 5.18
N SER A 136 -14.59 15.87 5.65
CA SER A 136 -15.36 16.19 6.87
C SER A 136 -14.59 15.81 8.14
N ALA A 137 -15.04 16.30 9.29
CA ALA A 137 -14.45 15.96 10.59
C ALA A 137 -14.68 14.48 10.99
N GLU A 138 -15.63 13.81 10.34
CA GLU A 138 -15.93 12.39 10.45
C GLU A 138 -15.13 11.54 9.44
N GLY A 139 -14.28 12.18 8.64
CA GLY A 139 -13.41 11.52 7.67
C GLY A 139 -14.06 11.24 6.32
N VAL A 140 -15.23 11.82 6.01
CA VAL A 140 -15.87 11.63 4.69
C VAL A 140 -15.19 12.48 3.63
N ILE A 141 -14.76 11.88 2.53
CA ILE A 141 -14.21 12.55 1.35
C ILE A 141 -15.32 12.72 0.31
N SER A 142 -15.60 13.96 -0.07
CA SER A 142 -16.59 14.30 -1.11
C SER A 142 -15.92 15.03 -2.26
N ALA A 143 -16.14 14.54 -3.49
CA ALA A 143 -15.56 15.14 -4.68
C ALA A 143 -16.03 16.59 -4.88
N GLY A 144 -15.09 17.47 -5.19
CA GLY A 144 -15.32 18.84 -5.61
C GLY A 144 -15.59 18.96 -7.12
N ALA A 145 -15.49 20.18 -7.63
CA ALA A 145 -15.76 20.53 -9.03
C ALA A 145 -14.52 20.31 -9.94
N SER A 146 -14.06 19.06 -10.05
CA SER A 146 -13.00 18.64 -10.99
C SER A 146 -13.48 17.48 -11.87
N SER A 147 -12.86 17.30 -13.04
CA SER A 147 -13.15 16.17 -13.94
C SER A 147 -12.72 14.84 -13.33
N CYS A 148 -11.53 14.80 -12.73
CA CYS A 148 -11.09 13.70 -11.87
C CYS A 148 -11.68 13.89 -10.48
N ARG A 149 -12.52 12.95 -10.05
CA ARG A 149 -13.29 12.99 -8.80
C ARG A 149 -12.80 11.93 -7.83
N VAL A 150 -12.52 12.35 -6.59
CA VAL A 150 -12.23 11.46 -5.47
C VAL A 150 -13.38 11.48 -4.46
N ASN A 151 -13.91 10.31 -4.11
CA ASN A 151 -14.88 10.13 -3.03
C ASN A 151 -14.40 9.02 -2.10
N GLY A 152 -14.83 9.01 -0.84
CA GLY A 152 -14.51 7.90 0.06
C GLY A 152 -14.51 8.29 1.53
N ASN A 153 -13.66 7.63 2.32
CA ASN A 153 -13.53 7.90 3.74
C ASN A 153 -12.12 7.59 4.30
N ILE A 154 -11.72 8.36 5.32
CA ILE A 154 -10.60 8.08 6.22
C ILE A 154 -11.17 7.58 7.54
N ARG A 155 -10.58 6.54 8.12
CA ARG A 155 -11.04 5.93 9.39
C ARG A 155 -10.11 6.34 10.54
N SER A 156 -10.67 6.50 11.74
CA SER A 156 -9.92 6.96 12.92
C SER A 156 -9.05 5.90 13.59
N ALA A 157 -9.31 4.62 13.36
CA ALA A 157 -8.54 3.52 13.99
C ALA A 157 -7.38 3.08 13.09
N SER A 158 -6.16 3.13 13.61
CA SER A 158 -4.95 2.67 12.93
C SER A 158 -3.97 2.06 13.93
N THR A 159 -3.25 1.02 13.50
CA THR A 159 -2.08 0.49 14.22
C THR A 159 -0.79 1.22 13.83
N ILE A 160 -0.84 2.07 12.81
CA ILE A 160 0.29 2.80 12.24
C ILE A 160 0.29 4.23 12.76
N ALA A 161 1.38 4.64 13.40
CA ALA A 161 1.53 6.01 13.90
C ALA A 161 1.54 7.02 12.74
N GLY A 162 0.71 8.06 12.83
CA GLY A 162 0.63 9.13 11.82
C GLY A 162 0.09 8.69 10.45
N ALA A 163 -0.61 7.56 10.40
CA ALA A 163 -1.34 7.12 9.22
C ALA A 163 -2.75 6.64 9.63
N LEU A 164 -3.76 6.99 8.84
CA LEU A 164 -5.15 6.59 9.04
C LEU A 164 -5.65 5.77 7.84
N PRO A 165 -6.39 4.66 8.02
CA PRO A 165 -6.87 3.87 6.89
C PRO A 165 -7.76 4.68 5.96
N LEU A 166 -7.53 4.51 4.66
CA LEU A 166 -8.19 5.20 3.56
C LEU A 166 -8.93 4.19 2.69
N ILE A 167 -10.16 4.51 2.31
CA ILE A 167 -10.89 3.83 1.24
C ILE A 167 -11.43 4.92 0.33
N ILE A 168 -11.05 4.90 -0.94
CA ILE A 168 -11.51 5.90 -1.91
C ILE A 168 -11.86 5.27 -3.25
N THR A 169 -12.67 5.99 -4.01
CA THR A 169 -12.98 5.72 -5.41
C THR A 169 -12.53 6.93 -6.24
N LEU A 170 -11.73 6.67 -7.26
CA LEU A 170 -11.40 7.63 -8.30
C LEU A 170 -12.29 7.41 -9.52
N SER A 171 -12.82 8.50 -10.09
CA SER A 171 -13.65 8.45 -11.30
C SER A 171 -13.39 9.68 -12.18
N GLY A 172 -13.29 9.48 -13.50
CA GLY A 172 -12.94 10.55 -14.43
C GLY A 172 -11.45 10.96 -14.37
N CYS A 173 -10.61 10.12 -13.77
CA CYS A 173 -9.16 10.25 -13.62
C CYS A 173 -8.38 9.39 -14.63
N GLY A 174 -9.06 8.77 -15.60
CA GLY A 174 -8.42 8.02 -16.68
C GLY A 174 -7.96 6.63 -16.23
N ALA A 175 -6.67 6.33 -16.43
CA ALA A 175 -6.12 5.00 -16.10
C ALA A 175 -6.14 4.68 -14.60
N ASP A 176 -6.25 5.70 -13.76
CA ASP A 176 -6.31 5.56 -12.31
C ASP A 176 -7.75 5.43 -11.77
N ASP A 177 -8.78 5.38 -12.62
CA ASP A 177 -10.16 5.12 -12.17
C ASP A 177 -10.28 3.76 -11.45
N GLY A 178 -11.00 3.74 -10.33
CA GLY A 178 -11.24 2.53 -9.55
C GLY A 178 -11.31 2.74 -8.04
N ASP A 179 -11.43 1.62 -7.32
CA ASP A 179 -11.50 1.58 -5.86
C ASP A 179 -10.14 1.23 -5.25
N TYR A 180 -9.71 2.05 -4.30
CA TYR A 180 -8.41 1.93 -3.64
C TYR A 180 -8.57 1.80 -2.13
N ARG A 181 -7.67 1.03 -1.52
CA ARG A 181 -7.54 0.90 -0.07
C ARG A 181 -6.11 1.18 0.32
N GLY A 182 -5.89 1.89 1.41
CA GLY A 182 -4.55 2.20 1.90
C GLY A 182 -4.60 3.14 3.08
N TYR A 183 -3.81 4.21 3.02
CA TYR A 183 -3.59 5.10 4.15
C TYR A 183 -3.50 6.57 3.73
N ALA A 184 -4.02 7.45 4.59
CA ALA A 184 -3.71 8.87 4.62
C ALA A 184 -2.60 9.09 5.67
N VAL A 185 -1.47 9.61 5.25
CA VAL A 185 -0.24 9.77 6.05
C VAL A 185 0.07 11.25 6.25
N LYS A 186 0.48 11.62 7.47
CA LYS A 186 0.95 12.98 7.80
C LYS A 186 2.36 12.89 8.36
N ALA A 187 3.31 13.36 7.58
CA ALA A 187 4.71 13.46 7.94
C ALA A 187 5.20 14.91 7.77
N GLY A 188 6.20 15.33 8.54
CA GLY A 188 6.79 16.66 8.44
C GLY A 188 7.47 16.92 7.09
N GLU A 189 7.98 15.84 6.51
CA GLU A 189 8.71 15.76 5.25
C GLU A 189 7.83 16.09 4.04
N TYR A 190 6.51 15.98 4.17
CA TYR A 190 5.57 16.25 3.07
C TYR A 190 5.19 17.73 2.94
N ALA A 191 5.68 18.61 3.80
CA ALA A 191 5.36 20.04 3.70
C ALA A 191 5.73 20.60 2.30
N PRO A 192 4.85 21.39 1.66
CA PRO A 192 3.64 22.01 2.21
C PRO A 192 2.36 21.18 2.07
N ALA A 193 2.42 19.93 1.60
CA ALA A 193 1.25 19.06 1.60
C ALA A 193 0.78 18.79 3.05
N ALA A 194 -0.53 18.82 3.25
CA ALA A 194 -1.15 18.57 4.54
C ALA A 194 -1.24 17.07 4.87
N LEU A 195 -1.36 16.23 3.84
CA LEU A 195 -1.26 14.77 3.92
C LEU A 195 -0.85 14.16 2.58
N ARG A 196 -0.31 12.94 2.62
CA ARG A 196 -0.11 12.05 1.48
C ARG A 196 -1.19 10.96 1.53
N MET A 197 -1.92 10.74 0.45
CA MET A 197 -2.89 9.66 0.30
C MET A 197 -2.30 8.59 -0.61
N VAL A 198 -2.13 7.39 -0.06
CA VAL A 198 -1.60 6.24 -0.78
C VAL A 198 -2.56 5.08 -0.65
N GLY A 199 -2.73 4.33 -1.72
CA GLY A 199 -3.69 3.25 -1.74
C GLY A 199 -3.54 2.40 -2.97
N VAL A 200 -4.00 1.17 -2.88
CA VAL A 200 -3.75 0.15 -3.88
C VAL A 200 -5.06 -0.51 -4.28
N ASN A 201 -5.14 -0.91 -5.54
CA ASN A 201 -6.16 -1.79 -6.05
C ASN A 201 -5.48 -3.10 -6.55
N ARG A 202 -6.16 -3.93 -7.34
CA ARG A 202 -5.56 -5.20 -7.80
C ARG A 202 -4.38 -5.03 -8.78
N ALA A 203 -4.33 -3.93 -9.52
CA ALA A 203 -3.41 -3.75 -10.65
C ALA A 203 -2.53 -2.50 -10.57
N SER A 204 -3.02 -1.45 -9.92
CA SER A 204 -2.37 -0.15 -9.77
C SER A 204 -2.46 0.33 -8.33
N PHE A 205 -1.78 1.42 -8.05
CA PHE A 205 -1.87 2.14 -6.79
C PHE A 205 -1.94 3.62 -7.08
N ILE A 206 -2.32 4.42 -6.09
CA ILE A 206 -2.34 5.87 -6.11
C ILE A 206 -1.32 6.39 -5.11
N ASP A 207 -0.80 7.56 -5.42
CA ASP A 207 0.09 8.30 -4.54
C ASP A 207 -0.15 9.78 -4.80
N MET A 208 -0.88 10.40 -3.87
CA MET A 208 -1.38 11.75 -4.01
C MET A 208 -0.93 12.62 -2.85
N LEU A 209 -0.37 13.79 -3.16
CA LEU A 209 -0.10 14.84 -2.17
C LEU A 209 -1.29 15.81 -2.13
N ALA A 210 -1.89 16.01 -0.96
CA ALA A 210 -3.04 16.89 -0.77
C ALA A 210 -2.65 18.20 -0.08
N PHE A 211 -3.00 19.31 -0.72
CA PHE A 211 -2.73 20.69 -0.29
C PHE A 211 -4.04 21.37 0.08
N ARG A 212 -3.98 22.29 1.04
CA ARG A 212 -5.14 23.11 1.47
C ARG A 212 -5.20 24.43 0.73
#